data_AF-A0A3A5AR19-F1
#
_entry.id   AF-A0A3A5AR19-F1
#
_cell.length_a   1.000
_cell.length_b   1.000
_cell.length_c   1.000
_cell.angle_alpha   90.00
_cell.angle_beta   90.00
_cell.angle_gamma   90.00
#
_symmetry.space_group_name_H-M   'P 1'
#
loop_
_entity.id
_entity.type
_entity.pdbx_description
1 polymer ?
#
loop_
_entity_poly.entity_id
_entity_poly.type
_entity_poly.pdbx_seq_one_letter_code
_entity_poly.pdbx_strand_id
1 'polypeptide(L)'
;MAKDPIKSLEVLEKNLVKQVAGVLNKTLAQVVRKLQTQHLTGGTTDNSLAKRSGTLSREIVPTPAQVDAATPNLITAAVNAGVKYAGVHFGPRGTAVTITPKIKQFLAIPTDFAKTPAGVAKGGPLDPIWGPTFINKGVIFGYHGGQRGTTEGVRQRAAAGQTVKKGEIIPLFILKKSVVVKRRIDPHIDLILWAKPRFLAALKKEALKVG
;
A
#
# COMPACT_ATOMS: atom_id res chain seq x y z
N MET A 1 -44.49 31.09 23.34
CA MET A 1 -43.48 31.73 22.46
C MET A 1 -43.26 30.81 21.27
N ALA A 2 -43.63 31.24 20.05
CA ALA A 2 -43.35 30.48 18.83
C ALA A 2 -41.82 30.43 18.63
N LYS A 3 -41.27 29.24 18.40
CA LYS A 3 -39.85 29.10 18.05
C LYS A 3 -39.63 29.83 16.72
N ASP A 4 -38.59 30.65 16.68
CA ASP A 4 -38.14 31.32 15.47
C ASP A 4 -37.92 30.26 14.37
N PRO A 5 -38.69 30.32 13.27
CA PRO A 5 -38.63 29.30 12.21
C PRO A 5 -37.26 29.25 11.53
N ILE A 6 -36.53 30.37 11.48
CA ILE A 6 -35.19 30.44 10.89
C ILE A 6 -34.20 29.66 11.78
N LYS A 7 -34.21 29.90 13.09
CA LYS A 7 -33.40 29.14 14.05
C LYS A 7 -33.74 27.64 14.05
N SER A 8 -35.00 27.31 13.78
CA SER A 8 -35.45 25.91 13.69
C SER A 8 -34.91 25.21 12.45
N LEU A 9 -34.82 25.91 11.31
CA LEU A 9 -34.23 25.40 10.07
C LEU A 9 -32.71 25.22 10.20
N GLU A 10 -32.00 26.18 10.80
CA GLU A 10 -30.55 26.06 11.05
C GLU A 10 -30.20 24.85 11.93
N VAL A 11 -31.03 24.58 12.95
CA VAL A 11 -30.85 23.41 13.81
C VAL A 11 -31.10 22.11 13.03
N LEU A 12 -32.09 22.10 12.15
CA LEU A 12 -32.41 20.94 11.31
C LEU A 12 -31.29 20.65 10.30
N GLU A 13 -30.75 21.69 9.68
CA GLU A 13 -29.60 21.60 8.78
C GLU A 13 -28.35 21.06 9.50
N LYS A 14 -27.99 21.62 10.65
CA LYS A 14 -26.85 21.14 11.46
C LYS A 14 -27.00 19.68 11.86
N ASN A 15 -28.21 19.27 12.23
CA ASN A 15 -28.50 17.88 12.57
C ASN A 15 -28.36 16.95 11.36
N LEU A 16 -28.86 17.36 10.20
CA LEU A 16 -28.73 16.60 8.95
C LEU A 16 -27.26 16.44 8.55
N VAL A 17 -26.48 17.52 8.57
CA VAL A 17 -25.04 17.51 8.28
C VAL A 17 -24.31 16.52 9.19
N LYS A 18 -24.59 16.58 10.50
CA LYS A 18 -23.98 15.67 11.50
C LYS A 18 -24.34 14.20 11.23
N GLN A 19 -25.59 13.92 10.85
CA GLN A 19 -26.03 12.56 10.53
C GLN A 19 -25.34 12.02 9.26
N VAL A 20 -25.35 12.81 8.18
CA VAL A 20 -24.69 12.43 6.92
C VAL A 20 -23.20 12.19 7.14
N ALA A 21 -22.51 13.09 7.85
CA ALA A 21 -21.10 12.94 8.20
C ALA A 21 -20.86 11.68 9.05
N GLY A 22 -21.74 11.37 10.00
CA GLY A 22 -21.69 10.15 10.80
C GLY A 22 -21.81 8.87 9.97
N VAL A 23 -22.73 8.84 9.00
CA VAL A 23 -22.91 7.71 8.07
C VAL A 23 -21.71 7.57 7.13
N LEU A 24 -21.21 8.68 6.60
CA LEU A 24 -20.01 8.70 5.75
C LEU A 24 -18.79 8.15 6.50
N ASN A 25 -18.53 8.60 7.73
CA ASN A 25 -17.41 8.11 8.54
C ASN A 25 -17.51 6.62 8.88
N LYS A 26 -18.72 6.12 9.17
CA LYS A 26 -18.94 4.67 9.38
C LYS A 26 -18.66 3.88 8.10
N THR A 27 -19.16 4.36 6.96
CA THR A 27 -18.94 3.72 5.66
C THR A 27 -17.44 3.74 5.31
N LEU A 28 -16.76 4.85 5.55
CA LEU A 28 -15.32 5.01 5.35
C LEU A 28 -14.52 3.97 6.14
N ALA A 29 -14.83 3.79 7.42
CA ALA A 29 -14.18 2.77 8.26
C ALA A 29 -14.40 1.35 7.72
N GLN A 30 -15.59 1.05 7.18
CA GLN A 30 -15.88 -0.24 6.55
C GLN A 30 -15.08 -0.46 5.26
N VAL A 31 -14.93 0.57 4.42
CA VAL A 31 -14.09 0.53 3.21
C VAL A 31 -12.63 0.26 3.57
N VAL A 32 -12.09 0.98 4.54
CA VAL A 32 -10.72 0.77 5.03
C VAL A 32 -10.54 -0.65 5.56
N ARG A 33 -11.49 -1.15 6.34
CA ARG A 33 -11.47 -2.53 6.83
C ARG A 33 -11.47 -3.54 5.69
N LYS A 34 -12.34 -3.37 4.67
CA LYS A 34 -12.38 -4.24 3.49
C LYS A 34 -11.04 -4.27 2.75
N LEU A 35 -10.44 -3.10 2.52
CA LEU A 35 -9.11 -3.01 1.92
C LEU A 35 -8.09 -3.81 2.72
N GLN A 36 -8.07 -3.62 4.04
CA GLN A 36 -7.11 -4.28 4.92
C GLN A 36 -7.31 -5.80 5.02
N THR A 37 -8.55 -6.30 4.95
CA THR A 37 -8.82 -7.73 5.15
C THR A 37 -8.85 -8.53 3.86
N GLN A 38 -9.24 -7.92 2.72
CA GLN A 38 -9.42 -8.65 1.46
C GLN A 38 -8.34 -8.34 0.43
N HIS A 39 -7.87 -7.10 0.38
CA HIS A 39 -6.95 -6.64 -0.68
C HIS A 39 -5.51 -6.46 -0.19
N LEU A 40 -5.28 -6.29 1.11
CA LEU A 40 -3.96 -6.11 1.71
C LEU A 40 -3.67 -7.23 2.73
N THR A 41 -3.66 -8.49 2.29
CA THR A 41 -3.59 -9.67 3.16
C THR A 41 -2.72 -10.79 2.58
N GLY A 42 -2.12 -11.61 3.46
CA GLY A 42 -1.54 -12.94 3.20
C GLY A 42 -0.41 -13.03 2.17
N GLY A 43 -0.73 -12.82 0.90
CA GLY A 43 0.13 -13.00 -0.27
C GLY A 43 -0.29 -12.13 -1.47
N THR A 44 0.57 -12.09 -2.49
CA THR A 44 0.30 -11.34 -3.71
C THR A 44 -0.44 -12.22 -4.71
N THR A 45 -1.71 -11.90 -4.97
CA THR A 45 -2.57 -12.57 -5.98
C THR A 45 -3.10 -11.55 -6.96
N ASP A 46 -3.87 -11.93 -7.98
CA ASP A 46 -4.44 -10.97 -8.93
C ASP A 46 -5.30 -9.88 -8.28
N ASN A 47 -5.88 -10.15 -7.10
CA ASN A 47 -6.78 -9.23 -6.40
C ASN A 47 -6.28 -8.79 -5.01
N SER A 48 -5.09 -9.25 -4.59
CA SER A 48 -4.54 -8.96 -3.26
C SER A 48 -3.03 -8.68 -3.29
N LEU A 49 -2.57 -7.92 -2.30
CA LEU A 49 -1.17 -7.62 -2.05
C LEU A 49 -0.73 -8.21 -0.72
N ALA A 50 0.47 -8.80 -0.73
CA ALA A 50 1.10 -9.25 0.50
C ALA A 50 1.36 -8.07 1.45
N LYS A 51 0.92 -8.21 2.71
CA LYS A 51 1.12 -7.22 3.77
C LYS A 51 2.29 -7.65 4.66
N ARG A 52 3.49 -7.11 4.44
CA ARG A 52 4.69 -7.41 5.27
C ARG A 52 4.95 -6.40 6.39
N SER A 53 4.39 -5.20 6.32
CA SER A 53 4.66 -4.17 7.32
C SER A 53 3.46 -3.28 7.53
N GLY A 54 3.32 -2.73 8.73
CA GLY A 54 2.34 -1.68 9.00
C GLY A 54 2.42 -0.52 8.00
N THR A 55 3.53 -0.35 7.28
CA THR A 55 3.75 0.68 6.24
C THR A 55 2.71 0.65 5.11
N LEU A 56 2.35 -0.51 4.54
CA LEU A 56 1.36 -0.55 3.45
C LEU A 56 -0.06 -0.24 3.96
N SER A 57 -0.41 -0.70 5.17
CA SER A 57 -1.67 -0.32 5.80
C SER A 57 -1.71 1.13 6.26
N ARG A 58 -0.57 1.71 6.64
CA ARG A 58 -0.40 3.15 6.95
C ARG A 58 -0.52 4.03 5.70
N GLU A 59 -0.32 3.47 4.51
CA GLU A 59 -0.55 4.18 3.26
C GLU A 59 -2.02 4.24 2.85
N ILE A 60 -2.91 3.50 3.51
CA ILE A 60 -4.35 3.70 3.33
C ILE A 60 -4.79 4.75 4.35
N VAL A 61 -4.86 6.00 3.89
CA VAL A 61 -5.15 7.15 4.75
C VAL A 61 -6.61 7.56 4.57
N PRO A 62 -7.49 7.31 5.56
CA PRO A 62 -8.84 7.85 5.53
C PRO A 62 -8.82 9.35 5.82
N THR A 63 -9.51 10.13 5.00
CA THR A 63 -9.89 11.51 5.27
C THR A 63 -11.33 11.51 5.78
N PRO A 64 -11.56 11.86 7.07
CA PRO A 64 -12.89 11.89 7.65
C PRO A 64 -13.84 12.83 6.90
N ALA A 65 -15.14 12.62 7.11
CA ALA A 65 -16.18 13.46 6.55
C ALA A 65 -16.01 14.93 6.96
N GLN A 66 -15.89 15.81 5.98
CA GLN A 66 -15.79 17.26 6.15
C GLN A 66 -16.73 17.96 5.18
N VAL A 67 -17.29 19.09 5.61
CA VAL A 67 -18.03 19.99 4.71
C VAL A 67 -17.01 20.66 3.80
N ASP A 68 -17.27 20.64 2.50
CA ASP A 68 -16.41 21.28 1.51
C ASP A 68 -16.45 22.80 1.71
N ALA A 69 -15.28 23.41 1.88
CA ALA A 69 -15.15 24.84 2.13
C ALA A 69 -15.58 25.71 0.94
N ALA A 70 -15.49 25.17 -0.29
CA ALA A 70 -15.92 25.85 -1.50
C ALA A 70 -17.40 25.58 -1.82
N THR A 71 -17.94 24.44 -1.37
CA THR A 71 -19.34 24.03 -1.59
C THR A 71 -19.99 23.58 -0.27
N PRO A 72 -20.62 24.49 0.49
CA PRO A 72 -21.14 24.20 1.84
C PRO A 72 -22.16 23.05 1.91
N ASN A 73 -22.82 22.73 0.79
CA ASN A 73 -23.81 21.65 0.70
C ASN A 73 -23.18 20.29 0.34
N LEU A 74 -21.86 20.23 0.18
CA LEU A 74 -21.14 19.02 -0.16
C LEU A 74 -20.39 18.52 1.08
N ILE A 75 -20.64 17.26 1.46
CA ILE A 75 -19.89 16.58 2.52
C ILE A 75 -19.04 15.51 1.85
N THR A 76 -17.72 15.62 2.00
CA THR A 76 -16.76 14.70 1.36
C THR A 76 -16.05 13.86 2.41
N ALA A 77 -15.81 12.60 2.08
CA ALA A 77 -14.95 11.69 2.82
C ALA A 77 -14.16 10.87 1.80
N ALA A 78 -12.90 10.56 2.08
CA ALA A 78 -12.02 9.91 1.10
C ALA A 78 -11.15 8.82 1.71
N VAL A 79 -10.76 7.84 0.89
CA VAL A 79 -9.66 6.92 1.19
C VAL A 79 -8.56 7.20 0.18
N ASN A 80 -7.40 7.61 0.66
CA ASN A 80 -6.24 7.85 -0.18
C ASN A 80 -5.28 6.66 -0.08
N ALA A 81 -4.84 6.17 -1.23
CA ALA A 81 -3.72 5.24 -1.32
C ALA A 81 -2.41 6.03 -1.43
N GLY A 82 -1.48 5.78 -0.52
CA GLY A 82 -0.17 6.42 -0.52
C GLY A 82 0.61 6.15 -1.81
N VAL A 83 1.42 7.12 -2.23
CA VAL A 83 2.09 7.11 -3.54
C VAL A 83 3.32 6.21 -3.62
N LYS A 84 3.86 5.71 -2.49
CA LYS A 84 5.13 4.97 -2.49
C LYS A 84 4.94 3.48 -2.76
N TYR A 85 3.92 2.85 -2.19
CA TYR A 85 3.68 1.42 -2.35
C TYR A 85 2.26 1.11 -2.79
N ALA A 86 1.25 1.75 -2.20
CA ALA A 86 -0.14 1.43 -2.52
C ALA A 86 -0.52 1.90 -3.94
N GLY A 87 -0.19 3.13 -4.30
CA GLY A 87 -0.70 3.80 -5.51
C GLY A 87 -0.46 3.06 -6.84
N VAL A 88 0.67 2.34 -6.97
CA VAL A 88 0.97 1.57 -8.20
C VAL A 88 0.05 0.36 -8.41
N HIS A 89 -0.66 -0.07 -7.36
CA HIS A 89 -1.58 -1.19 -7.40
C HIS A 89 -3.06 -0.79 -7.50
N PHE A 90 -3.36 0.51 -7.38
CA PHE A 90 -4.72 1.05 -7.46
C PHE A 90 -5.00 1.60 -8.85
N GLY A 91 -6.16 1.25 -9.41
CA GLY A 91 -6.68 1.74 -10.69
C GLY A 91 -7.43 0.64 -11.46
N PRO A 92 -7.89 0.92 -12.70
CA PRO A 92 -8.81 0.03 -13.41
C PRO A 92 -8.27 -1.39 -13.55
N ARG A 93 -9.12 -2.38 -13.29
CA ARG A 93 -8.70 -3.79 -13.31
C ARG A 93 -8.16 -4.20 -14.68
N GLY A 94 -7.14 -5.05 -14.68
CA GLY A 94 -6.48 -5.51 -15.91
C GLY A 94 -5.48 -4.52 -16.50
N THR A 95 -5.43 -3.28 -16.00
CA THR A 95 -4.37 -2.32 -16.40
C THR A 95 -3.06 -2.59 -15.64
N ALA A 96 -1.97 -2.10 -16.20
CA ALA A 96 -0.66 -2.18 -15.59
C ALA A 96 0.04 -0.81 -15.58
N VAL A 97 0.97 -0.65 -14.64
CA VAL A 97 1.82 0.52 -14.51
C VAL A 97 3.26 0.08 -14.69
N THR A 98 4.01 0.82 -15.51
CA THR A 98 5.44 0.63 -15.64
C THR A 98 6.16 1.51 -14.62
N ILE A 99 6.94 0.89 -13.75
CA ILE A 99 7.82 1.57 -12.80
C ILE A 99 9.20 1.69 -13.46
N THR A 100 9.74 2.90 -13.46
CA THR A 100 11.11 3.23 -13.89
C THR A 100 11.87 3.89 -12.75
N PRO A 101 13.20 3.73 -12.69
CA PRO A 101 14.01 4.38 -11.67
C PRO A 101 14.11 5.89 -11.98
N LYS A 102 13.93 6.73 -10.95
CA LYS A 102 13.94 8.21 -11.12
C LYS A 102 15.34 8.81 -11.16
N ILE A 103 16.21 8.33 -10.26
CA ILE A 103 17.56 8.87 -10.04
C ILE A 103 18.64 7.86 -10.44
N LYS A 104 18.36 6.56 -10.23
CA LYS A 104 19.30 5.47 -10.55
C LYS A 104 19.06 4.95 -11.96
N GLN A 105 20.03 4.25 -12.53
CA GLN A 105 19.92 3.66 -13.87
C GLN A 105 19.06 2.38 -13.90
N PHE A 106 19.00 1.66 -12.77
CA PHE A 106 18.31 0.37 -12.67
C PHE A 106 17.49 0.27 -11.39
N LEU A 107 16.39 -0.48 -11.47
CA LEU A 107 15.66 -1.02 -10.34
C LEU A 107 16.30 -2.34 -9.91
N ALA A 108 16.43 -2.56 -8.61
CA ALA A 108 16.91 -3.82 -8.05
C ALA A 108 15.73 -4.68 -7.60
N ILE A 109 15.42 -5.73 -8.36
CA ILE A 109 14.29 -6.61 -8.12
C ILE A 109 14.74 -7.82 -7.31
N PRO A 110 14.22 -8.04 -6.09
CA PRO A 110 14.70 -9.11 -5.23
C PRO A 110 14.39 -10.48 -5.83
N THR A 111 15.36 -11.40 -5.74
CA THR A 111 15.19 -12.84 -5.97
C THR A 111 14.55 -13.50 -4.76
N ASP A 112 14.19 -14.78 -4.86
CA ASP A 112 13.55 -15.48 -3.74
C ASP A 112 14.46 -15.61 -2.50
N PHE A 113 15.79 -15.65 -2.68
CA PHE A 113 16.74 -15.58 -1.56
C PHE A 113 16.68 -14.23 -0.84
N ALA A 114 16.59 -13.13 -1.59
CA ALA A 114 16.50 -11.79 -1.04
C ALA A 114 15.07 -11.41 -0.58
N LYS A 115 14.06 -12.22 -0.90
CA LYS A 115 12.70 -12.04 -0.42
C LYS A 115 12.49 -12.70 0.94
N THR A 116 11.59 -12.13 1.71
CA THR A 116 10.95 -12.78 2.85
C THR A 116 9.89 -13.78 2.38
N PRO A 117 9.37 -14.65 3.28
CA PRO A 117 8.21 -15.48 2.98
C PRO A 117 6.99 -14.69 2.47
N ALA A 118 6.87 -13.41 2.83
CA ALA A 118 5.83 -12.51 2.35
C ALA A 118 6.12 -11.87 0.97
N GLY A 119 7.21 -12.26 0.29
CA GLY A 119 7.51 -11.86 -1.08
C GLY A 119 8.16 -10.49 -1.27
N VAL A 120 8.62 -9.84 -0.19
CA VAL A 120 9.29 -8.52 -0.25
C VAL A 120 10.76 -8.60 0.15
N ALA A 121 11.58 -7.64 -0.29
CA ALA A 121 13.01 -7.60 -0.01
C ALA A 121 13.32 -7.59 1.51
N LYS A 122 14.26 -8.43 1.95
CA LYS A 122 14.76 -8.49 3.32
C LYS A 122 15.59 -7.26 3.69
N GLY A 123 16.32 -6.69 2.74
CA GLY A 123 17.14 -5.48 2.88
C GLY A 123 17.47 -4.87 1.52
N GLY A 124 18.27 -3.81 1.51
CA GLY A 124 18.71 -3.13 0.27
C GLY A 124 19.80 -3.90 -0.47
N PRO A 125 20.09 -3.60 -1.74
CA PRO A 125 21.10 -4.35 -2.51
C PRO A 125 22.55 -4.22 -2.00
N LEU A 126 22.85 -3.16 -1.25
CA LEU A 126 24.16 -2.88 -0.65
C LEU A 126 24.16 -3.05 0.88
N ASP A 127 23.09 -3.64 1.41
CA ASP A 127 22.89 -3.80 2.85
C ASP A 127 23.90 -4.82 3.43
N PRO A 128 24.62 -4.51 4.53
CA PRO A 128 25.64 -5.41 5.09
C PRO A 128 25.17 -6.81 5.43
N ILE A 129 23.85 -7.03 5.58
CA ILE A 129 23.24 -8.34 5.83
C ILE A 129 23.59 -9.40 4.75
N TRP A 130 24.07 -8.97 3.59
CA TRP A 130 24.46 -9.81 2.46
C TRP A 130 25.95 -10.15 2.40
N GLY A 131 26.77 -9.55 3.27
CA GLY A 131 28.22 -9.49 3.11
C GLY A 131 28.63 -8.63 1.91
N PRO A 132 29.86 -8.78 1.39
CA PRO A 132 30.27 -8.11 0.17
C PRO A 132 29.37 -8.48 -1.01
N THR A 133 28.89 -7.48 -1.76
CA THR A 133 28.05 -7.70 -2.93
C THR A 133 28.80 -7.33 -4.22
N PHE A 134 28.47 -8.01 -5.32
CA PHE A 134 29.04 -7.72 -6.64
C PHE A 134 28.01 -7.92 -7.74
N ILE A 135 28.25 -7.31 -8.91
CA ILE A 135 27.35 -7.38 -10.06
C ILE A 135 27.95 -8.28 -11.13
N ASN A 136 27.17 -9.22 -11.65
CA ASN A 136 27.53 -10.01 -12.82
C ASN A 136 26.29 -10.23 -13.71
N LYS A 137 26.41 -10.00 -15.02
CA LYS A 137 25.33 -10.14 -16.02
C LYS A 137 24.00 -9.49 -15.59
N GLY A 138 24.06 -8.31 -14.96
CA GLY A 138 22.86 -7.59 -14.51
C GLY A 138 22.19 -8.18 -13.27
N VAL A 139 22.88 -9.03 -12.50
CA VAL A 139 22.41 -9.56 -11.21
C VAL A 139 23.40 -9.17 -10.12
N ILE A 140 22.88 -8.68 -9.00
CA ILE A 140 23.64 -8.47 -7.77
C ILE A 140 23.66 -9.79 -7.01
N PHE A 141 24.86 -10.25 -6.70
CA PHE A 141 25.13 -11.43 -5.89
C PHE A 141 25.67 -11.01 -4.52
N GLY A 142 25.48 -11.89 -3.53
CA GLY A 142 26.14 -11.81 -2.23
C GLY A 142 26.37 -13.20 -1.67
N TYR A 143 26.56 -13.30 -0.36
CA TYR A 143 27.02 -14.54 0.27
C TYR A 143 25.99 -15.12 1.25
N HIS A 144 25.87 -16.45 1.26
CA HIS A 144 24.96 -17.15 2.17
C HIS A 144 25.46 -17.04 3.63
N GLY A 145 24.60 -16.57 4.54
CA GLY A 145 24.86 -16.62 5.99
C GLY A 145 25.14 -15.29 6.70
N GLY A 146 25.24 -14.15 6.00
CA GLY A 146 25.10 -12.77 6.51
C GLY A 146 25.95 -12.29 7.71
N GLN A 147 26.68 -13.15 8.43
CA GLN A 147 27.30 -12.83 9.73
C GLN A 147 28.68 -13.47 9.99
N ARG A 148 29.35 -14.07 9.00
CA ARG A 148 30.75 -14.54 9.17
C ARG A 148 31.68 -14.19 8.02
N GLY A 149 31.48 -13.00 7.48
CA GLY A 149 32.42 -12.39 6.57
C GLY A 149 32.31 -10.89 6.72
N THR A 150 32.97 -10.34 7.74
CA THR A 150 33.46 -8.95 7.63
C THR A 150 34.21 -8.83 6.30
N THR A 151 34.36 -7.62 5.77
CA THR A 151 35.17 -7.35 4.57
C THR A 151 36.56 -8.02 4.65
N GLU A 152 37.09 -8.20 5.87
CA GLU A 152 38.28 -8.99 6.17
C GLU A 152 38.12 -10.50 5.94
N GLY A 153 37.03 -11.14 6.35
CA GLY A 153 36.84 -12.59 6.18
C GLY A 153 36.71 -13.04 4.71
N VAL A 154 36.28 -12.17 3.80
CA VAL A 154 36.29 -12.46 2.35
C VAL A 154 37.67 -12.16 1.74
N ARG A 155 38.34 -11.07 2.16
CA ARG A 155 39.71 -10.76 1.73
C ARG A 155 40.73 -11.80 2.20
N GLN A 156 40.63 -12.28 3.45
CA GLN A 156 41.50 -13.31 4.01
C GLN A 156 41.31 -14.66 3.31
N ARG A 157 40.07 -15.04 2.96
CA ARG A 157 39.82 -16.28 2.21
C ARG A 157 40.31 -16.22 0.77
N ALA A 158 40.18 -15.06 0.12
CA ALA A 158 40.77 -14.83 -1.20
C ALA A 158 42.31 -14.83 -1.15
N ALA A 159 42.91 -14.20 -0.14
CA ALA A 159 44.36 -14.22 0.09
C ALA A 159 44.90 -15.63 0.45
N ALA A 160 44.07 -16.46 1.09
CA ALA A 160 44.36 -17.85 1.42
C ALA A 160 44.08 -18.84 0.27
N GLY A 161 43.75 -18.36 -0.94
CA GLY A 161 43.52 -19.20 -2.12
C GLY A 161 42.28 -20.12 -2.04
N GLN A 162 41.34 -19.84 -1.12
CA GLN A 162 40.16 -20.68 -0.95
C GLN A 162 39.13 -20.39 -2.05
N THR A 163 38.85 -21.41 -2.86
CA THR A 163 37.80 -21.37 -3.89
C THR A 163 36.42 -21.30 -3.23
N VAL A 164 35.61 -20.34 -3.66
CA VAL A 164 34.23 -20.14 -3.16
C VAL A 164 33.42 -21.42 -3.41
N LYS A 165 32.82 -21.99 -2.35
CA LYS A 165 32.08 -23.27 -2.47
C LYS A 165 30.79 -23.06 -3.26
N LYS A 166 30.38 -24.07 -4.04
CA LYS A 166 29.09 -24.08 -4.76
C LYS A 166 27.95 -23.88 -3.75
N GLY A 167 27.15 -22.83 -3.90
CA GLY A 167 26.07 -22.45 -2.97
C GLY A 167 26.43 -21.36 -1.96
N GLU A 168 27.70 -20.94 -1.90
CA GLU A 168 28.13 -19.84 -1.04
C GLU A 168 27.77 -18.46 -1.64
N ILE A 169 27.71 -18.38 -2.98
CA ILE A 169 27.24 -17.20 -3.72
C ILE A 169 25.76 -17.39 -4.03
N ILE A 170 24.95 -16.42 -3.63
CA ILE A 170 23.50 -16.42 -3.89
C ILE A 170 23.11 -15.21 -4.72
N PRO A 171 22.24 -15.37 -5.74
CA PRO A 171 21.70 -14.24 -6.46
C PRO A 171 20.72 -13.48 -5.56
N LEU A 172 20.88 -12.17 -5.43
CA LEU A 172 20.08 -11.35 -4.52
C LEU A 172 19.10 -10.45 -5.26
N PHE A 173 19.57 -9.70 -6.26
CA PHE A 173 18.72 -8.75 -7.00
C PHE A 173 18.99 -8.79 -8.48
N ILE A 174 17.94 -8.78 -9.30
CA ILE A 174 18.02 -8.63 -10.74
C ILE A 174 17.88 -7.15 -11.07
N LEU A 175 18.83 -6.60 -11.81
CA LEU A 175 18.80 -5.22 -12.27
C LEU A 175 17.92 -5.11 -13.52
N LYS A 176 16.91 -4.25 -13.45
CA LYS A 176 15.97 -4.00 -14.56
C LYS A 176 15.85 -2.50 -14.81
N LYS A 177 15.77 -2.10 -16.08
CA LYS A 177 15.50 -0.69 -16.44
C LYS A 177 14.07 -0.26 -16.14
N SER A 178 13.14 -1.21 -16.14
CA SER A 178 11.74 -1.00 -15.79
C SER A 178 11.10 -2.30 -15.30
N VAL A 179 9.99 -2.18 -14.58
CA VAL A 179 9.12 -3.31 -14.20
C VAL A 179 7.68 -2.96 -14.46
N VAL A 180 6.95 -3.89 -15.07
CA VAL A 180 5.50 -3.78 -15.26
C VAL A 180 4.80 -4.39 -14.06
N VAL A 181 3.98 -3.60 -13.39
CA VAL A 181 3.19 -4.00 -12.23
C VAL A 181 1.72 -3.95 -12.60
N LYS A 182 1.03 -5.10 -12.50
CA LYS A 182 -0.42 -5.16 -12.68
C LYS A 182 -1.13 -4.45 -11.52
N ARG A 183 -2.18 -3.70 -11.84
CA ARG A 183 -3.08 -3.13 -10.85
C ARG A 183 -4.00 -4.23 -10.32
N ARG A 184 -4.15 -4.29 -9.01
CA ARG A 184 -4.84 -5.38 -8.29
C ARG A 184 -6.10 -4.91 -7.57
N ILE A 185 -6.21 -3.60 -7.33
CA ILE A 185 -7.33 -2.99 -6.62
C ILE A 185 -7.95 -1.95 -7.56
N ASP A 186 -9.20 -2.17 -7.93
CA ASP A 186 -9.98 -1.24 -8.73
C ASP A 186 -10.85 -0.39 -7.80
N PRO A 187 -10.56 0.91 -7.63
CA PRO A 187 -11.31 1.74 -6.69
C PRO A 187 -12.80 1.83 -7.03
N HIS A 188 -13.14 1.80 -8.32
CA HIS A 188 -14.54 1.90 -8.74
C HIS A 188 -15.29 0.62 -8.40
N ILE A 189 -14.75 -0.53 -8.78
CA ILE A 189 -15.41 -1.82 -8.58
C ILE A 189 -15.31 -2.28 -7.12
N ASP A 190 -14.11 -2.28 -6.55
CA ASP A 190 -13.85 -2.88 -5.24
C ASP A 190 -14.29 -1.99 -4.08
N LEU A 191 -14.33 -0.67 -4.27
CA LEU A 191 -14.65 0.27 -3.19
C LEU A 191 -15.97 1.01 -3.43
N ILE A 192 -16.12 1.73 -4.55
CA ILE A 192 -17.28 2.60 -4.77
C ILE A 192 -18.56 1.80 -4.96
N LEU A 193 -18.59 0.87 -5.92
CA LEU A 193 -19.77 0.04 -6.18
C LEU A 193 -20.14 -0.83 -4.96
N TRP A 194 -19.14 -1.22 -4.17
CA TRP A 194 -19.35 -1.94 -2.92
C TRP A 194 -19.92 -1.05 -1.80
N ALA A 195 -19.40 0.18 -1.64
CA ALA A 195 -19.77 1.09 -0.56
C ALA A 195 -21.12 1.78 -0.79
N LYS A 196 -21.42 2.16 -2.05
CA LYS A 196 -22.62 2.92 -2.42
C LYS A 196 -23.93 2.34 -1.87
N PRO A 197 -24.28 1.05 -2.06
CA PRO A 197 -25.54 0.51 -1.53
C PRO A 197 -25.58 0.51 0.00
N ARG A 198 -24.44 0.28 0.68
CA ARG A 198 -24.33 0.28 2.14
C ARG A 198 -24.52 1.67 2.72
N PHE A 199 -23.89 2.67 2.08
CA PHE A 199 -24.07 4.07 2.41
C PHE A 199 -25.54 4.49 2.29
N LEU A 200 -26.18 4.20 1.15
CA LEU A 200 -27.59 4.57 0.92
C LEU A 200 -28.55 3.89 1.90
N ALA A 201 -28.32 2.62 2.24
CA ALA A 201 -29.12 1.90 3.23
C ALA A 201 -28.97 2.49 4.64
N ALA A 202 -27.73 2.83 5.04
CA ALA A 202 -27.46 3.46 6.32
C ALA A 202 -28.05 4.88 6.40
N LEU A 203 -27.97 5.64 5.30
CA LEU A 203 -28.56 6.98 5.21
C LEU A 203 -30.09 6.92 5.36
N LYS A 204 -30.76 6.01 4.64
CA LYS A 204 -32.21 5.80 4.78
C LYS A 204 -32.60 5.49 6.22
N LYS A 205 -31.83 4.61 6.90
CA LYS A 205 -32.08 4.25 8.29
C LYS A 205 -31.92 5.42 9.26
N GLU A 206 -30.96 6.32 9.04
CA GLU A 206 -30.79 7.51 9.89
C GLU A 206 -31.81 8.61 9.56
N ALA A 207 -32.16 8.80 8.28
CA ALA A 207 -33.17 9.77 7.85
C ALA A 207 -34.57 9.45 8.43
N LEU A 208 -34.90 8.17 8.58
CA LEU A 208 -36.15 7.71 9.22
C LEU A 208 -36.24 8.04 10.73
N LYS A 209 -35.19 8.59 11.35
CA LYS A 209 -35.21 9.04 12.76
C LYS A 209 -35.48 10.55 12.90
N VAL A 210 -35.62 11.26 11.78
CA VAL A 210 -35.84 12.73 11.73
C VAL A 210 -37.29 13.07 11.42
N GLY A 211 -38.09 12.09 10.96
CA GLY A 211 -39.56 12.18 10.88
C GLY A 211 -40.20 11.72 12.17
#